data_AF-A0A3Q2ZHC4-F1
#
_entry.id   AF-A0A3Q2ZHC4-F1
#
_cell.length_a   1.000
_cell.length_b   1.000
_cell.length_c   1.000
_cell.angle_alpha   90.00
_cell.angle_beta   90.00
_cell.angle_gamma   90.00
#
_symmetry.space_group_name_H-M   'P 1'
#
loop_
_entity.id
_entity.type
_entity.pdbx_description
1 polymer ?
#
loop_
_entity_poly.entity_id
_entity_poly.type
_entity_poly.pdbx_seq_one_letter_code
_entity_poly.pdbx_strand_id
1 'polypeptide(L)'
;MTNTVLKLACYMMIVSAFLCSFSLQEILTDMTKQEKSKTESPVSSKSSSRTDLCKHCTSAWSSTTSFTRLPQNNAPSSPRHNITCYPKAEQRHVSCQTTESSLIPCDACHQVQSLLRHTGVALMDLFRSEGLPSSLQPLSAAMEDAVDVGHMMVGDVAQWADEQLRDMRRLAKHLQDVRGTVQPLKGRLDVAETERDRLRSQLDRAQKEFKQKLEKLQTNIVQLEFSLQKAQRSSKETEQRLQDEQQQLKKENLSLEESNNQLKEKVALQQDALQELETEKTELHKKVKNLQAEKETFCRLQQSVQQLQTQLSDTQVLLDKEKAKYLSACRQQESMQAKQKSLLGRVNVLDEECEELQRQLGEKEEAQISLHSQLQQMSEVKEQQQAQLIQQQNLCEKLQREKQTTETRVDELKKHVSELMDRVQALRERERQLVAFPELSNWARAQPQSTGNVILDMEQQLQVNSIRIKVLEQENTTLRKSLEKLRQRAQRHAPRVRMCTRNLRFRLMGIIRVITKSGEIVCLSRKHRLRRREVEPVYILGVSRANADTIM
;
A
#
# COMPACT_ATOMS: atom_id res chain seq x y z
N MET A 1 -24.00 -32.66 -13.03
CA MET A 1 -25.00 -31.76 -12.40
C MET A 1 -26.45 -32.25 -12.52
N THR A 2 -26.83 -33.05 -13.52
CA THR A 2 -28.23 -33.51 -13.71
C THR A 2 -28.82 -34.29 -12.53
N ASN A 3 -28.06 -35.20 -11.91
CA ASN A 3 -28.56 -36.11 -10.87
C ASN A 3 -28.98 -35.38 -9.57
N THR A 4 -28.30 -34.29 -9.20
CA THR A 4 -28.67 -33.47 -8.02
C THR A 4 -29.95 -32.66 -8.26
N VAL A 5 -30.13 -32.11 -9.46
CA VAL A 5 -31.37 -31.39 -9.82
C VAL A 5 -32.58 -32.33 -9.77
N LEU A 6 -32.44 -33.56 -10.29
CA LEU A 6 -33.51 -34.56 -10.25
C LEU A 6 -33.87 -34.97 -8.82
N LYS A 7 -32.86 -35.09 -7.92
CA LYS A 7 -33.10 -35.35 -6.50
C LYS A 7 -33.80 -34.20 -5.79
N LEU A 8 -33.43 -32.94 -6.06
CA LEU A 8 -34.18 -31.79 -5.52
C LEU A 8 -35.62 -31.75 -6.05
N ALA A 9 -35.85 -32.05 -7.33
CA ALA A 9 -37.20 -32.09 -7.91
C ALA A 9 -38.07 -33.17 -7.23
N CYS A 10 -37.53 -34.38 -7.03
CA CYS A 10 -38.23 -35.42 -6.26
C CYS A 10 -38.49 -34.99 -4.80
N TYR A 11 -37.51 -34.37 -4.13
CA TYR A 11 -37.68 -33.92 -2.75
C TYR A 11 -38.75 -32.83 -2.62
N MET A 12 -38.77 -31.86 -3.55
CA MET A 12 -39.80 -30.83 -3.61
C MET A 12 -41.20 -31.40 -3.90
N MET A 13 -41.33 -32.40 -4.78
CA MET A 13 -42.60 -33.09 -5.02
C MET A 13 -43.07 -33.93 -3.82
N ILE A 14 -42.15 -34.56 -3.08
CA ILE A 14 -42.50 -35.29 -1.85
C ILE A 14 -42.94 -34.31 -0.76
N VAL A 15 -42.25 -33.18 -0.59
CA VAL A 15 -42.62 -32.13 0.37
C VAL A 15 -43.94 -31.46 0.00
N SER A 16 -44.19 -31.15 -1.28
CA SER A 16 -45.48 -30.57 -1.69
C SER A 16 -46.63 -31.58 -1.57
N ALA A 17 -46.39 -32.86 -1.85
CA ALA A 17 -47.37 -33.93 -1.59
C ALA A 17 -47.67 -34.08 -0.09
N PHE A 18 -46.66 -34.00 0.78
CA PHE A 18 -46.85 -34.03 2.23
C PHE A 18 -47.62 -32.80 2.74
N LEU A 19 -47.27 -31.59 2.28
CA LEU A 19 -47.99 -30.36 2.66
C LEU A 19 -49.44 -30.38 2.15
N CYS A 20 -49.67 -30.82 0.91
CA CYS A 20 -51.02 -30.98 0.36
C CYS A 20 -51.83 -32.02 1.13
N SER A 21 -51.23 -33.16 1.51
CA SER A 21 -51.87 -34.17 2.36
C SER A 21 -52.17 -33.64 3.76
N PHE A 22 -51.28 -32.84 4.33
CA PHE A 22 -51.47 -32.23 5.65
C PHE A 22 -52.62 -31.23 5.63
N SER A 23 -52.67 -30.30 4.67
CA SER A 23 -53.79 -29.37 4.50
C SER A 23 -55.11 -30.07 4.17
N LEU A 24 -55.10 -31.14 3.36
CA LEU A 24 -56.31 -31.93 3.10
C LEU A 24 -56.81 -32.64 4.35
N GLN A 25 -55.91 -33.17 5.18
CA GLN A 25 -56.27 -33.81 6.45
C GLN A 25 -56.76 -32.77 7.48
N GLU A 26 -56.17 -31.57 7.52
CA GLU A 26 -56.58 -30.45 8.36
C GLU A 26 -58.00 -29.96 7.97
N ILE A 27 -58.25 -29.74 6.68
CA ILE A 27 -59.58 -29.41 6.11
C ILE A 27 -60.61 -30.52 6.42
N LEU A 28 -60.23 -31.80 6.31
CA LEU A 28 -61.12 -32.92 6.64
C LEU A 28 -61.45 -32.98 8.15
N THR A 29 -60.49 -32.60 9.02
CA THR A 29 -60.75 -32.49 10.47
C THR A 29 -61.60 -31.29 10.88
N ASP A 30 -61.71 -30.25 10.05
CA ASP A 30 -62.62 -29.13 10.31
C ASP A 30 -64.03 -29.38 9.75
N MET A 31 -64.14 -29.98 8.56
CA MET A 31 -65.42 -30.45 8.01
C MET A 31 -66.12 -31.42 8.98
N THR A 32 -65.37 -32.35 9.58
CA THR A 32 -65.90 -33.32 10.57
C THR A 32 -66.17 -32.74 11.96
N LYS A 33 -65.80 -31.47 12.25
CA LYS A 33 -66.27 -30.73 13.42
C LYS A 33 -67.55 -29.95 13.13
N GLN A 34 -67.74 -29.46 11.91
CA GLN A 34 -68.88 -28.60 11.57
C GLN A 34 -70.21 -29.36 11.46
N GLU A 35 -70.20 -30.66 11.13
CA GLU A 35 -71.41 -31.50 11.08
C GLU A 35 -71.93 -32.00 12.45
N LYS A 36 -71.27 -31.68 13.58
CA LYS A 36 -71.68 -32.15 14.92
C LYS A 36 -72.46 -31.11 15.77
N SER A 37 -73.18 -30.19 15.14
CA SER A 37 -73.94 -29.14 15.84
C SER A 37 -75.38 -28.90 15.35
N LYS A 38 -76.06 -29.95 14.86
CA LYS A 38 -77.53 -29.99 14.73
C LYS A 38 -78.06 -31.43 14.74
N THR A 39 -79.31 -31.57 15.19
CA THR A 39 -80.08 -32.83 15.25
C THR A 39 -79.61 -33.84 16.30
N GLU A 40 -80.02 -33.65 17.55
CA GLU A 40 -80.59 -34.77 18.31
C GLU A 40 -81.59 -34.27 19.38
N SER A 41 -82.82 -34.77 19.33
CA SER A 41 -83.86 -34.53 20.33
C SER A 41 -84.07 -35.82 21.14
N PRO A 42 -83.71 -35.87 22.44
CA PRO A 42 -83.86 -37.09 23.22
C PRO A 42 -85.30 -37.26 23.74
N VAL A 43 -86.10 -38.07 23.06
CA VAL A 43 -87.33 -38.66 23.64
C VAL A 43 -87.01 -40.04 24.20
N SER A 44 -86.94 -40.17 25.53
CA SER A 44 -87.07 -41.46 26.20
C SER A 44 -87.23 -41.34 27.73
N SER A 45 -87.95 -42.23 28.41
CA SER A 45 -89.04 -43.15 28.00
C SER A 45 -89.62 -43.84 29.25
N LYS A 46 -90.60 -44.74 29.05
CA LYS A 46 -91.25 -45.65 30.02
C LYS A 46 -92.45 -45.07 30.81
N SER A 47 -93.55 -45.82 31.01
CA SER A 47 -93.95 -47.08 30.35
C SER A 47 -95.41 -47.46 30.57
N SER A 48 -96.05 -47.90 29.49
CA SER A 48 -96.94 -49.07 29.39
C SER A 48 -98.10 -49.28 30.40
N SER A 49 -99.32 -49.12 29.87
CA SER A 49 -100.43 -50.10 29.89
C SER A 49 -100.97 -50.74 31.19
N ARG A 50 -102.31 -50.71 31.27
CA ARG A 50 -103.26 -51.76 31.72
C ARG A 50 -103.63 -51.91 33.22
N THR A 51 -104.95 -51.93 33.41
CA THR A 51 -105.78 -52.73 34.34
C THR A 51 -105.74 -52.47 35.86
N ASP A 52 -106.85 -51.89 36.34
CA ASP A 52 -107.81 -52.51 37.28
C ASP A 52 -107.82 -52.16 38.80
N LEU A 53 -109.08 -52.00 39.28
CA LEU A 53 -109.59 -52.14 40.66
C LEU A 53 -109.16 -51.08 41.71
N CYS A 54 -109.99 -50.68 42.70
CA CYS A 54 -111.44 -50.87 42.93
C CYS A 54 -111.97 -49.96 44.09
N LYS A 55 -113.30 -49.97 44.30
CA LYS A 55 -114.06 -49.57 45.55
C LYS A 55 -114.08 -48.06 45.87
N HIS A 56 -115.18 -47.44 46.32
CA HIS A 56 -116.61 -47.82 46.54
C HIS A 56 -117.40 -46.49 46.48
N CYS A 57 -118.72 -46.36 46.23
CA CYS A 57 -119.87 -47.27 46.06
C CYS A 57 -120.55 -46.99 44.69
N THR A 58 -121.51 -47.71 44.09
CA THR A 58 -122.63 -48.63 44.47
C THR A 58 -123.88 -47.96 45.08
N SER A 59 -125.12 -48.18 44.62
CA SER A 59 -125.58 -48.87 43.40
C SER A 59 -127.07 -48.57 43.10
N ALA A 60 -127.50 -48.98 41.90
CA ALA A 60 -128.79 -48.77 41.26
C ALA A 60 -130.08 -49.26 41.97
N TRP A 61 -131.20 -48.83 41.36
CA TRP A 61 -132.44 -49.58 41.04
C TRP A 61 -133.72 -49.47 41.88
N SER A 62 -134.80 -49.66 41.11
CA SER A 62 -136.16 -50.11 41.44
C SER A 62 -137.16 -49.15 42.10
N SER A 63 -138.21 -48.87 41.32
CA SER A 63 -139.49 -48.35 41.77
C SER A 63 -140.21 -49.33 42.71
N THR A 64 -140.83 -48.83 43.77
CA THR A 64 -142.20 -49.27 44.11
C THR A 64 -142.97 -48.22 44.91
N THR A 65 -144.29 -48.29 44.76
CA THR A 65 -145.34 -47.59 45.49
C THR A 65 -145.25 -47.74 47.02
N SER A 66 -145.68 -46.73 47.80
CA SER A 66 -146.95 -46.81 48.59
C SER A 66 -147.13 -45.80 49.74
N PHE A 67 -148.34 -45.22 49.77
CA PHE A 67 -149.17 -44.81 50.94
C PHE A 67 -148.77 -43.74 51.97
N THR A 68 -149.82 -42.96 52.33
CA THR A 68 -150.01 -42.11 53.55
C THR A 68 -149.00 -40.97 53.80
N ARG A 69 -149.46 -39.72 53.96
CA ARG A 69 -150.50 -39.34 54.95
C ARG A 69 -151.27 -38.05 54.60
N LEU A 70 -152.49 -37.92 55.12
CA LEU A 70 -153.27 -36.67 55.23
C LEU A 70 -152.69 -35.77 56.36
N PRO A 71 -153.04 -34.46 56.42
CA PRO A 71 -154.28 -34.00 57.07
C PRO A 71 -155.34 -33.52 56.04
N GLN A 72 -156.61 -33.90 56.08
CA GLN A 72 -157.65 -33.77 57.12
C GLN A 72 -158.28 -32.36 57.23
N ASN A 73 -159.51 -32.30 56.74
CA ASN A 73 -160.67 -31.56 57.29
C ASN A 73 -160.63 -30.01 57.13
N ASN A 74 -161.75 -29.32 56.94
CA ASN A 74 -163.12 -29.67 57.35
C ASN A 74 -164.15 -29.63 56.20
N ALA A 75 -165.08 -30.58 56.23
CA ALA A 75 -166.47 -30.30 55.87
C ALA A 75 -167.20 -29.80 57.13
N PRO A 76 -168.17 -28.90 56.98
CA PRO A 76 -169.58 -29.34 57.07
C PRO A 76 -170.43 -28.70 55.96
N SER A 77 -171.67 -29.07 55.65
CA SER A 77 -172.52 -30.23 56.00
C SER A 77 -173.75 -30.13 55.10
N SER A 78 -174.29 -31.24 54.57
CA SER A 78 -175.67 -31.22 54.05
C SER A 78 -176.67 -31.16 55.21
N PRO A 79 -177.80 -30.48 55.01
CA PRO A 79 -179.07 -31.04 55.49
C PRO A 79 -179.92 -31.53 54.31
N ARG A 80 -180.07 -32.86 54.18
CA ARG A 80 -181.25 -33.43 53.52
C ARG A 80 -182.40 -33.40 54.53
N HIS A 81 -183.25 -32.37 54.51
CA HIS A 81 -184.49 -32.39 55.28
C HIS A 81 -185.61 -33.10 54.51
N ASN A 82 -185.52 -34.43 54.44
CA ASN A 82 -186.72 -35.25 54.36
C ASN A 82 -187.25 -35.40 55.80
N ILE A 83 -188.23 -34.59 56.19
CA ILE A 83 -189.02 -34.82 57.41
C ILE A 83 -190.44 -35.15 56.96
N THR A 84 -190.78 -36.44 57.05
CA THR A 84 -192.15 -36.91 56.86
C THR A 84 -192.89 -36.83 58.18
N CYS A 85 -193.92 -35.97 58.26
CA CYS A 85 -195.05 -36.23 59.15
C CYS A 85 -196.34 -35.69 58.55
N TYR A 86 -197.34 -36.56 58.55
CA TYR A 86 -198.73 -36.20 58.31
C TYR A 86 -199.25 -35.31 59.46
N PRO A 87 -200.29 -34.51 59.19
CA PRO A 87 -201.54 -34.80 59.85
C PRO A 87 -202.55 -35.38 58.85
N LYS A 88 -202.90 -36.66 59.01
CA LYS A 88 -204.08 -37.24 58.38
C LYS A 88 -205.30 -36.83 59.21
N ALA A 89 -205.52 -35.52 59.31
CA ALA A 89 -206.70 -34.96 59.94
C ALA A 89 -207.88 -35.23 59.00
N GLU A 90 -208.70 -36.22 59.32
CA GLU A 90 -210.02 -36.39 58.71
C GLU A 90 -211.00 -35.33 59.23
N GLN A 91 -210.60 -34.04 59.14
CA GLN A 91 -211.56 -32.95 59.17
C GLN A 91 -212.41 -33.06 57.91
N ARG A 92 -213.57 -33.71 58.08
CA ARG A 92 -214.73 -33.57 57.20
C ARG A 92 -215.27 -32.14 57.32
N HIS A 93 -214.49 -31.18 56.83
CA HIS A 93 -214.92 -29.79 56.74
C HIS A 93 -215.92 -29.69 55.60
N VAL A 94 -217.20 -29.95 55.92
CA VAL A 94 -218.34 -29.64 55.06
C VAL A 94 -218.49 -28.12 55.07
N SER A 95 -217.64 -27.45 54.30
CA SER A 95 -217.62 -26.00 54.13
C SER A 95 -217.57 -25.64 52.66
N CYS A 96 -218.72 -25.88 52.00
CA CYS A 96 -219.38 -24.87 51.17
C CYS A 96 -218.47 -24.01 50.27
N GLN A 97 -217.63 -24.63 49.43
CA GLN A 97 -217.01 -23.91 48.32
C GLN A 97 -218.08 -23.66 47.25
N THR A 98 -218.82 -22.55 47.38
CA THR A 98 -219.77 -22.08 46.37
C THR A 98 -219.01 -21.69 45.10
N THR A 99 -219.70 -21.69 43.95
CA THR A 99 -219.11 -21.42 42.62
C THR A 99 -218.46 -20.04 42.46
N GLU A 100 -218.65 -19.14 43.42
CA GLU A 100 -217.99 -17.83 43.48
C GLU A 100 -216.58 -17.93 44.09
N SER A 101 -216.37 -18.90 45.00
CA SER A 101 -215.11 -19.14 45.73
C SER A 101 -214.12 -20.08 45.00
N SER A 102 -214.40 -20.39 43.73
CA SER A 102 -213.49 -21.09 42.81
C SER A 102 -212.76 -20.17 41.82
N LEU A 103 -213.00 -18.85 41.89
CA LEU A 103 -212.48 -17.85 40.95
C LEU A 103 -211.22 -17.11 41.44
N ILE A 104 -210.78 -17.34 42.67
CA ILE A 104 -209.62 -16.67 43.29
C ILE A 104 -208.64 -17.76 43.77
N PRO A 105 -207.33 -17.69 43.42
CA PRO A 105 -206.34 -18.63 43.91
C PRO A 105 -206.09 -18.44 45.41
N CYS A 106 -205.88 -19.53 46.16
CA CYS A 106 -205.48 -19.43 47.56
C CYS A 106 -204.07 -18.82 47.70
N ASP A 107 -203.74 -18.31 48.89
CA ASP A 107 -202.49 -17.56 49.14
C ASP A 107 -201.22 -18.29 48.67
N ALA A 108 -201.16 -19.62 48.82
CA ALA A 108 -200.04 -20.44 48.36
C ALA A 108 -199.94 -20.47 46.82
N CYS A 109 -201.07 -20.59 46.12
CA CYS A 109 -201.10 -20.51 44.66
C CYS A 109 -200.79 -19.09 44.17
N HIS A 110 -201.29 -18.05 44.84
CA HIS A 110 -200.97 -16.66 44.53
C HIS A 110 -199.47 -16.36 44.72
N GLN A 111 -198.86 -16.83 45.81
CA GLN A 111 -197.41 -16.71 46.04
C GLN A 111 -196.59 -17.43 44.96
N VAL A 112 -197.00 -18.64 44.54
CA VAL A 112 -196.34 -19.35 43.43
C VAL A 112 -196.48 -18.59 42.11
N GLN A 113 -197.66 -18.04 41.79
CA GLN A 113 -197.87 -17.23 40.58
C GLN A 113 -197.06 -15.92 40.60
N SER A 114 -197.02 -15.23 41.73
CA SER A 114 -196.19 -14.03 41.94
C SER A 114 -194.71 -14.34 41.75
N LEU A 115 -194.19 -15.37 42.45
CA LEU A 115 -192.80 -15.81 42.30
C LEU A 115 -192.47 -16.17 40.85
N LEU A 116 -193.35 -16.92 40.19
CA LEU A 116 -193.20 -17.34 38.80
C LEU A 116 -193.19 -16.15 37.82
N ARG A 117 -194.01 -15.12 38.04
CA ARG A 117 -193.93 -13.87 37.27
C ARG A 117 -192.61 -13.15 37.52
N HIS A 118 -192.19 -13.00 38.78
CA HIS A 118 -190.93 -12.32 39.13
C HIS A 118 -189.68 -13.03 38.58
N THR A 119 -189.61 -14.37 38.61
CA THR A 119 -188.51 -15.11 37.95
C THR A 119 -188.56 -14.97 36.43
N GLY A 120 -189.75 -14.90 35.84
CA GLY A 120 -189.93 -14.67 34.42
C GLY A 120 -189.41 -13.30 33.97
N VAL A 121 -189.78 -12.22 34.69
CA VAL A 121 -189.29 -10.85 34.43
C VAL A 121 -187.77 -10.77 34.57
N ALA A 122 -187.20 -11.30 35.65
CA ALA A 122 -185.75 -11.33 35.83
C ALA A 122 -185.02 -12.12 34.73
N LEU A 123 -185.63 -13.19 34.21
CA LEU A 123 -185.08 -13.96 33.08
C LEU A 123 -185.19 -13.17 31.76
N MET A 124 -186.28 -12.47 31.51
CA MET A 124 -186.41 -11.58 30.34
C MET A 124 -185.36 -10.47 30.33
N ASP A 125 -185.09 -9.85 31.49
CA ASP A 125 -184.08 -8.79 31.60
C ASP A 125 -182.65 -9.30 31.47
N LEU A 126 -182.34 -10.50 31.97
CA LEU A 126 -181.07 -11.18 31.70
C LEU A 126 -180.92 -11.52 30.21
N PHE A 127 -181.98 -12.00 29.56
CA PHE A 127 -181.97 -12.20 28.11
C PHE A 127 -181.71 -10.89 27.36
N ARG A 128 -182.31 -9.79 27.82
CA ARG A 128 -182.12 -8.44 27.29
C ARG A 128 -180.66 -7.96 27.45
N SER A 129 -179.99 -8.25 28.58
CA SER A 129 -178.57 -7.86 28.80
C SER A 129 -177.60 -8.66 27.95
N GLU A 130 -177.84 -9.96 27.78
CA GLU A 130 -176.99 -10.84 26.96
C GLU A 130 -177.33 -10.76 25.45
N GLY A 131 -178.29 -9.93 25.05
CA GLY A 131 -178.71 -9.77 23.64
C GLY A 131 -179.46 -10.98 23.06
N LEU A 132 -180.08 -11.80 23.91
CA LEU A 132 -180.76 -13.05 23.55
C LEU A 132 -182.29 -12.86 23.45
N PRO A 133 -182.97 -13.54 22.50
CA PRO A 133 -184.43 -13.48 22.41
C PRO A 133 -185.09 -14.39 23.46
N SER A 134 -185.91 -13.81 24.34
CA SER A 134 -186.72 -14.55 25.32
C SER A 134 -188.02 -15.08 24.70
N SER A 135 -188.41 -16.29 25.09
CA SER A 135 -189.70 -16.92 24.75
C SER A 135 -190.84 -16.47 25.67
N LEU A 136 -190.52 -15.91 26.83
CA LEU A 136 -191.49 -15.32 27.77
C LEU A 136 -191.96 -13.93 27.32
N GLN A 137 -191.14 -13.19 26.58
CA GLN A 137 -191.44 -11.79 26.26
C GLN A 137 -192.77 -11.60 25.49
N PRO A 138 -193.16 -12.45 24.53
CA PRO A 138 -194.50 -12.40 23.93
C PRO A 138 -195.62 -12.80 24.91
N LEU A 139 -195.34 -13.70 25.86
CA LEU A 139 -196.30 -14.19 26.84
C LEU A 139 -196.55 -13.16 27.95
N SER A 140 -195.55 -12.38 28.36
CA SER A 140 -195.71 -11.24 29.28
C SER A 140 -196.60 -10.17 28.68
N ALA A 141 -196.33 -9.75 27.44
CA ALA A 141 -197.18 -8.78 26.74
C ALA A 141 -198.63 -9.27 26.63
N ALA A 142 -198.84 -10.51 26.19
CA ALA A 142 -200.19 -11.10 26.08
C ALA A 142 -200.91 -11.26 27.43
N MET A 143 -200.18 -11.34 28.56
CA MET A 143 -200.77 -11.38 29.90
C MET A 143 -200.98 -10.00 30.52
N GLU A 144 -200.17 -9.00 30.16
CA GLU A 144 -200.37 -7.59 30.52
C GLU A 144 -201.63 -7.02 29.82
N ASP A 145 -201.85 -7.38 28.55
CA ASP A 145 -203.03 -6.98 27.77
C ASP A 145 -204.35 -7.63 28.23
N ALA A 146 -204.31 -8.75 28.96
CA ALA A 146 -205.46 -9.62 29.18
C ALA A 146 -206.10 -9.56 30.58
N VAL A 147 -205.50 -8.85 31.55
CA VAL A 147 -205.76 -9.10 32.98
C VAL A 147 -205.92 -7.84 33.84
N ASP A 148 -207.17 -7.41 34.03
CA ASP A 148 -207.58 -6.42 35.06
C ASP A 148 -207.73 -7.05 36.48
N VAL A 149 -207.61 -8.38 36.57
CA VAL A 149 -207.75 -9.18 37.80
C VAL A 149 -206.54 -10.11 37.94
N GLY A 150 -205.46 -9.59 38.53
CA GLY A 150 -204.05 -10.06 38.43
C GLY A 150 -203.69 -11.50 38.82
N HIS A 151 -204.37 -12.52 38.28
CA HIS A 151 -204.17 -13.94 38.55
C HIS A 151 -203.77 -14.67 37.25
N MET A 152 -203.26 -15.90 37.35
CA MET A 152 -202.97 -16.77 36.20
C MET A 152 -203.93 -17.96 36.20
N MET A 153 -204.46 -18.33 35.03
CA MET A 153 -205.18 -19.58 34.85
C MET A 153 -204.19 -20.75 34.89
N VAL A 154 -204.70 -21.97 35.16
CA VAL A 154 -203.88 -23.18 35.27
C VAL A 154 -203.07 -23.46 34.00
N GLY A 155 -203.63 -23.12 32.83
CA GLY A 155 -202.92 -23.19 31.54
C GLY A 155 -201.73 -22.22 31.47
N ASP A 156 -201.95 -20.95 31.79
CA ASP A 156 -200.92 -19.90 31.75
C ASP A 156 -199.76 -20.22 32.70
N VAL A 157 -200.04 -20.77 33.88
CA VAL A 157 -198.99 -21.20 34.84
C VAL A 157 -198.11 -22.29 34.24
N ALA A 158 -198.69 -23.27 33.55
CA ALA A 158 -197.94 -24.32 32.88
C ALA A 158 -197.14 -23.78 31.69
N GLN A 159 -197.77 -22.97 30.83
CA GLN A 159 -197.13 -22.37 29.65
C GLN A 159 -195.95 -21.45 30.05
N TRP A 160 -196.13 -20.61 31.07
CA TRP A 160 -195.08 -19.72 31.58
C TRP A 160 -193.93 -20.49 32.22
N ALA A 161 -194.21 -21.62 32.90
CA ALA A 161 -193.17 -22.51 33.41
C ALA A 161 -192.38 -23.22 32.28
N ASP A 162 -193.06 -23.67 31.22
CA ASP A 162 -192.42 -24.30 30.06
C ASP A 162 -191.58 -23.30 29.24
N GLU A 163 -192.04 -22.07 29.05
CA GLU A 163 -191.26 -21.02 28.38
C GLU A 163 -190.09 -20.51 29.25
N GLN A 164 -190.25 -20.45 30.58
CA GLN A 164 -189.11 -20.26 31.51
C GLN A 164 -188.09 -21.39 31.35
N LEU A 165 -188.52 -22.64 31.32
CA LEU A 165 -187.64 -23.79 31.17
C LEU A 165 -186.95 -23.79 29.78
N ARG A 166 -187.62 -23.29 28.74
CA ARG A 166 -187.05 -23.11 27.40
C ARG A 166 -185.96 -22.05 27.39
N ASP A 167 -186.20 -20.89 28.00
CA ASP A 167 -185.22 -19.81 28.08
C ASP A 167 -184.05 -20.19 29.01
N MET A 168 -184.29 -20.84 30.15
CA MET A 168 -183.22 -21.38 31.00
C MET A 168 -182.33 -22.39 30.24
N ARG A 169 -182.89 -23.20 29.33
CA ARG A 169 -182.10 -24.09 28.44
C ARG A 169 -181.32 -23.30 27.37
N ARG A 170 -181.90 -22.25 26.78
CA ARG A 170 -181.19 -21.35 25.84
C ARG A 170 -180.00 -20.67 26.52
N LEU A 171 -180.19 -20.14 27.73
CA LEU A 171 -179.14 -19.52 28.54
C LEU A 171 -178.05 -20.53 28.92
N ALA A 172 -178.43 -21.72 29.37
CA ALA A 172 -177.47 -22.78 29.69
C ALA A 172 -176.60 -23.15 28.48
N LYS A 173 -177.20 -23.24 27.27
CA LYS A 173 -176.44 -23.42 26.02
C LYS A 173 -175.54 -22.22 25.72
N HIS A 174 -176.05 -20.98 25.78
CA HIS A 174 -175.24 -19.79 25.53
C HIS A 174 -174.02 -19.71 26.46
N LEU A 175 -174.20 -19.94 27.76
CA LEU A 175 -173.12 -19.99 28.75
C LEU A 175 -172.13 -21.14 28.48
N GLN A 176 -172.58 -22.25 27.89
CA GLN A 176 -171.72 -23.34 27.46
C GLN A 176 -170.92 -22.99 26.19
N ASP A 177 -171.53 -22.34 25.20
CA ASP A 177 -170.88 -21.90 23.96
C ASP A 177 -169.87 -20.76 24.21
N VAL A 178 -170.21 -19.80 25.09
CA VAL A 178 -169.29 -18.76 25.59
C VAL A 178 -168.14 -19.38 26.38
N ARG A 179 -168.40 -20.36 27.26
CA ARG A 179 -167.33 -21.10 27.95
C ARG A 179 -166.45 -21.87 26.95
N GLY A 180 -167.05 -22.47 25.93
CA GLY A 180 -166.40 -23.24 24.88
C GLY A 180 -165.52 -22.40 23.95
N THR A 181 -165.75 -21.09 23.86
CA THR A 181 -164.91 -20.14 23.10
C THR A 181 -163.88 -19.43 23.98
N VAL A 182 -164.26 -19.03 25.19
CA VAL A 182 -163.36 -18.35 26.15
C VAL A 182 -162.22 -19.26 26.62
N GLN A 183 -162.44 -20.55 26.86
CA GLN A 183 -161.38 -21.43 27.36
C GLN A 183 -160.24 -21.68 26.32
N PRO A 184 -160.53 -21.97 25.03
CA PRO A 184 -159.49 -21.98 23.99
C PRO A 184 -158.79 -20.63 23.79
N LEU A 185 -159.49 -19.51 23.95
CA LEU A 185 -158.87 -18.18 23.86
C LEU A 185 -157.91 -17.91 25.03
N LYS A 186 -158.24 -18.35 26.26
CA LYS A 186 -157.31 -18.32 27.40
C LYS A 186 -156.08 -19.19 27.14
N GLY A 187 -156.26 -20.46 26.77
CA GLY A 187 -155.12 -21.33 26.46
C GLY A 187 -154.22 -20.80 25.33
N ARG A 188 -154.79 -20.13 24.32
CA ARG A 188 -154.01 -19.45 23.27
C ARG A 188 -153.28 -18.20 23.78
N LEU A 189 -153.86 -17.46 24.73
CA LEU A 189 -153.20 -16.34 25.39
C LEU A 189 -152.04 -16.83 26.25
N ASP A 190 -152.24 -17.84 27.10
CA ASP A 190 -151.21 -18.43 27.96
C ASP A 190 -149.99 -18.92 27.14
N VAL A 191 -150.24 -19.56 25.98
CA VAL A 191 -149.21 -19.98 25.02
C VAL A 191 -148.51 -18.77 24.37
N ALA A 192 -149.24 -17.70 24.02
CA ALA A 192 -148.64 -16.50 23.45
C ALA A 192 -147.81 -15.69 24.48
N GLU A 193 -148.21 -15.66 25.74
CA GLU A 193 -147.47 -15.01 26.82
C GLU A 193 -146.19 -15.77 27.18
N THR A 194 -146.27 -17.10 27.30
CA THR A 194 -145.09 -17.95 27.53
C THR A 194 -144.10 -17.89 26.36
N GLU A 195 -144.58 -17.84 25.12
CA GLU A 195 -143.74 -17.62 23.94
C GLU A 195 -143.10 -16.22 23.90
N ARG A 196 -143.87 -15.16 24.21
CA ARG A 196 -143.35 -13.79 24.37
C ARG A 196 -142.22 -13.74 25.39
N ASP A 197 -142.39 -14.38 26.54
CA ASP A 197 -141.42 -14.32 27.63
C ASP A 197 -140.22 -15.25 27.38
N ARG A 198 -140.40 -16.34 26.62
CA ARG A 198 -139.30 -17.13 26.03
C ARG A 198 -138.46 -16.30 25.06
N LEU A 199 -139.09 -15.55 24.16
CA LEU A 199 -138.42 -14.68 23.18
C LEU A 199 -137.72 -13.49 23.86
N ARG A 200 -138.36 -12.83 24.83
CA ARG A 200 -137.74 -11.79 25.69
C ARG A 200 -136.49 -12.34 26.38
N SER A 201 -136.59 -13.53 26.99
CA SER A 201 -135.45 -14.22 27.62
C SER A 201 -134.33 -14.57 26.61
N GLN A 202 -134.64 -14.83 25.34
CA GLN A 202 -133.63 -15.03 24.29
C GLN A 202 -132.97 -13.70 23.88
N LEU A 203 -133.74 -12.63 23.72
CA LEU A 203 -133.23 -11.29 23.42
C LEU A 203 -132.30 -10.79 24.53
N ASP A 204 -132.70 -10.90 25.79
CA ASP A 204 -131.88 -10.50 26.95
C ASP A 204 -130.55 -11.24 27.02
N ARG A 205 -130.52 -12.53 26.67
CA ARG A 205 -129.29 -13.33 26.59
C ARG A 205 -128.42 -12.87 25.42
N ALA A 206 -128.98 -12.72 24.22
CA ALA A 206 -128.26 -12.26 23.04
C ALA A 206 -127.66 -10.86 23.24
N GLN A 207 -128.40 -9.94 23.86
CA GLN A 207 -127.93 -8.59 24.18
C GLN A 207 -126.80 -8.59 25.21
N LYS A 208 -126.89 -9.43 26.26
CA LYS A 208 -125.82 -9.62 27.26
C LYS A 208 -124.56 -10.21 26.62
N GLU A 209 -124.70 -11.24 25.78
CA GLU A 209 -123.57 -11.81 25.02
C GLU A 209 -122.93 -10.79 24.07
N PHE A 210 -123.74 -10.02 23.33
CA PHE A 210 -123.24 -9.02 22.41
C PHE A 210 -122.48 -7.90 23.15
N LYS A 211 -123.02 -7.43 24.28
CA LYS A 211 -122.32 -6.47 25.15
C LYS A 211 -120.99 -7.04 25.66
N GLN A 212 -120.97 -8.27 26.16
CA GLN A 212 -119.73 -8.92 26.60
C GLN A 212 -118.72 -9.13 25.45
N LYS A 213 -119.20 -9.38 24.23
CA LYS A 213 -118.34 -9.48 23.03
C LYS A 213 -117.73 -8.11 22.67
N LEU A 214 -118.51 -7.03 22.72
CA LEU A 214 -118.00 -5.66 22.54
C LEU A 214 -117.00 -5.26 23.64
N GLU A 215 -117.29 -5.53 24.91
CA GLU A 215 -116.38 -5.24 26.02
C GLU A 215 -115.04 -5.97 25.86
N LYS A 216 -115.06 -7.26 25.49
CA LYS A 216 -113.86 -8.05 25.19
C LYS A 216 -113.09 -7.52 23.97
N LEU A 217 -113.79 -7.11 22.91
CA LEU A 217 -113.14 -6.50 21.74
C LEU A 217 -112.48 -5.17 22.12
N GLN A 218 -113.14 -4.33 22.93
CA GLN A 218 -112.57 -3.07 23.41
C GLN A 218 -111.31 -3.28 24.28
N THR A 219 -111.33 -4.26 25.20
CA THR A 219 -110.13 -4.59 25.99
C THR A 219 -109.00 -5.12 25.12
N ASN A 220 -109.32 -5.93 24.10
CA ASN A 220 -108.32 -6.47 23.18
C ASN A 220 -107.70 -5.36 22.31
N ILE A 221 -108.50 -4.41 21.82
CA ILE A 221 -108.02 -3.24 21.06
C ILE A 221 -107.03 -2.44 21.91
N VAL A 222 -107.41 -2.04 23.14
CA VAL A 222 -106.53 -1.27 24.03
C VAL A 222 -105.24 -2.02 24.39
N GLN A 223 -105.31 -3.35 24.58
CA GLN A 223 -104.11 -4.18 24.82
C GLN A 223 -103.20 -4.25 23.59
N LEU A 224 -103.75 -4.36 22.38
CA LEU A 224 -103.00 -4.38 21.13
C LEU A 224 -102.39 -3.01 20.83
N GLU A 225 -103.12 -1.91 21.03
CA GLU A 225 -102.61 -0.54 20.91
C GLU A 225 -101.45 -0.27 21.87
N PHE A 226 -101.60 -0.64 23.15
CA PHE A 226 -100.52 -0.52 24.13
C PHE A 226 -99.29 -1.34 23.75
N SER A 227 -99.49 -2.58 23.28
CA SER A 227 -98.42 -3.47 22.83
C SER A 227 -97.70 -2.93 21.59
N LEU A 228 -98.46 -2.40 20.62
CA LEU A 228 -97.94 -1.75 19.42
C LEU A 228 -97.13 -0.51 19.76
N GLN A 229 -97.64 0.38 20.62
CA GLN A 229 -96.88 1.55 21.07
C GLN A 229 -95.62 1.15 21.85
N LYS A 230 -95.66 0.09 22.67
CA LYS A 230 -94.48 -0.42 23.38
C LYS A 230 -93.43 -0.92 22.38
N ALA A 231 -93.83 -1.75 21.41
CA ALA A 231 -92.96 -2.23 20.35
C ALA A 231 -92.38 -1.09 19.50
N GLN A 232 -93.18 -0.08 19.17
CA GLN A 232 -92.74 1.09 18.40
C GLN A 232 -91.73 1.95 19.18
N ARG A 233 -91.90 2.14 20.50
CA ARG A 233 -90.90 2.81 21.36
C ARG A 233 -89.58 2.03 21.36
N SER A 234 -89.62 0.74 21.67
CA SER A 234 -88.40 -0.08 21.67
C SER A 234 -87.71 -0.13 20.30
N SER A 235 -88.49 -0.17 19.20
CA SER A 235 -87.95 -0.15 17.83
C SER A 235 -87.19 1.15 17.56
N LYS A 236 -87.75 2.31 17.93
CA LYS A 236 -87.06 3.61 17.79
C LYS A 236 -85.84 3.72 18.69
N GLU A 237 -85.89 3.19 19.90
CA GLU A 237 -84.72 3.16 20.79
C GLU A 237 -83.60 2.22 20.29
N THR A 238 -83.93 1.14 19.57
CA THR A 238 -82.91 0.30 18.91
C THR A 238 -82.39 0.93 17.62
N GLU A 239 -83.25 1.60 16.85
CA GLU A 239 -82.89 2.33 15.64
C GLU A 239 -81.93 3.49 15.94
N GLN A 240 -82.22 4.28 16.98
CA GLN A 240 -81.32 5.34 17.46
C GLN A 240 -79.97 4.77 17.93
N ARG A 241 -79.98 3.70 18.74
CA ARG A 241 -78.73 3.05 19.20
C ARG A 241 -77.87 2.56 18.04
N LEU A 242 -78.48 1.88 17.05
CA LEU A 242 -77.78 1.45 15.84
C LEU A 242 -77.27 2.63 15.00
N GLN A 243 -77.98 3.76 14.97
CA GLN A 243 -77.53 4.98 14.29
C GLN A 243 -76.34 5.63 15.02
N ASP A 244 -76.35 5.65 16.36
CA ASP A 244 -75.27 6.19 17.19
C ASP A 244 -74.02 5.30 17.11
N GLU A 245 -74.19 3.97 17.18
CA GLU A 245 -73.13 2.98 16.94
C GLU A 245 -72.55 3.11 15.53
N GLN A 246 -73.38 3.27 14.48
CA GLN A 246 -72.89 3.50 13.12
C GLN A 246 -72.12 4.81 12.99
N GLN A 247 -72.54 5.89 13.67
CA GLN A 247 -71.78 7.14 13.71
C GLN A 247 -70.45 7.00 14.45
N GLN A 248 -70.41 6.21 15.53
CA GLN A 248 -69.19 5.95 16.28
C GLN A 248 -68.18 5.12 15.46
N LEU A 249 -68.62 4.01 14.86
CA LEU A 249 -67.81 3.18 13.97
C LEU A 249 -67.26 3.97 12.77
N LYS A 250 -68.03 4.94 12.23
CA LYS A 250 -67.54 5.85 11.19
C LYS A 250 -66.39 6.75 11.66
N LYS A 251 -66.45 7.29 12.88
CA LYS A 251 -65.37 8.11 13.47
C LYS A 251 -64.12 7.26 13.74
N GLU A 252 -64.31 6.07 14.30
CA GLU A 252 -63.23 5.12 14.58
C GLU A 252 -62.54 4.66 13.29
N ASN A 253 -63.30 4.33 12.25
CA ASN A 253 -62.73 3.95 10.95
C ASN A 253 -61.92 5.08 10.31
N LEU A 254 -62.40 6.34 10.37
CA LEU A 254 -61.64 7.49 9.88
C LEU A 254 -60.34 7.72 10.67
N SER A 255 -60.36 7.56 12.00
CA SER A 255 -59.16 7.68 12.83
C SER A 255 -58.15 6.55 12.58
N LEU A 256 -58.63 5.33 12.35
CA LEU A 256 -57.79 4.19 11.95
C LEU A 256 -57.21 4.38 10.54
N GLU A 257 -57.99 4.95 9.60
CA GLU A 257 -57.52 5.26 8.24
C GLU A 257 -56.45 6.35 8.26
N GLU A 258 -56.62 7.41 9.04
CA GLU A 258 -55.59 8.44 9.26
C GLU A 258 -54.31 7.84 9.85
N SER A 259 -54.43 7.04 10.93
CA SER A 259 -53.29 6.38 11.56
C SER A 259 -52.55 5.42 10.62
N ASN A 260 -53.30 4.68 9.79
CA ASN A 260 -52.76 3.79 8.76
C ASN A 260 -52.01 4.59 7.67
N ASN A 261 -52.52 5.75 7.26
CA ASN A 261 -51.83 6.62 6.31
C ASN A 261 -50.55 7.23 6.90
N GLN A 262 -50.57 7.71 8.15
CA GLN A 262 -49.37 8.15 8.87
C GLN A 262 -48.33 7.02 9.03
N LEU A 263 -48.76 5.76 9.14
CA LEU A 263 -47.86 4.60 9.17
C LEU A 263 -47.27 4.29 7.79
N LYS A 264 -48.05 4.37 6.70
CA LYS A 264 -47.54 4.26 5.31
C LYS A 264 -46.48 5.31 5.02
N GLU A 265 -46.71 6.56 5.41
CA GLU A 265 -45.74 7.66 5.26
C GLU A 265 -44.44 7.37 6.01
N LYS A 266 -44.52 6.90 7.27
CA LYS A 266 -43.34 6.49 8.05
C LYS A 266 -42.59 5.32 7.42
N VAL A 267 -43.30 4.35 6.85
CA VAL A 267 -42.70 3.21 6.14
C VAL A 267 -42.02 3.67 4.83
N ALA A 268 -42.63 4.60 4.08
CA ALA A 268 -42.01 5.18 2.89
C ALA A 268 -40.71 5.92 3.24
N LEU A 269 -40.74 6.82 4.23
CA LEU A 269 -39.55 7.55 4.71
C LEU A 269 -38.44 6.60 5.22
N GLN A 270 -38.81 5.48 5.86
CA GLN A 270 -37.84 4.45 6.27
C GLN A 270 -37.28 3.67 5.07
N GLN A 271 -38.09 3.40 4.04
CA GLN A 271 -37.66 2.73 2.81
C GLN A 271 -36.71 3.61 1.99
N ASP A 272 -36.98 4.91 1.89
CA ASP A 272 -36.11 5.89 1.24
C ASP A 272 -34.77 6.01 1.97
N ALA A 273 -34.78 6.16 3.30
CA ALA A 273 -33.56 6.23 4.11
C ALA A 273 -32.74 4.92 4.06
N LEU A 274 -33.39 3.76 3.98
CA LEU A 274 -32.69 2.49 3.74
C LEU A 274 -32.03 2.46 2.35
N GLN A 275 -32.71 2.97 1.32
CA GLN A 275 -32.15 3.03 -0.03
C GLN A 275 -30.95 4.00 -0.10
N GLU A 276 -31.01 5.15 0.58
CA GLU A 276 -29.85 6.05 0.72
C GLU A 276 -28.66 5.35 1.38
N LEU A 277 -28.87 4.68 2.52
CA LEU A 277 -27.83 3.91 3.22
C LEU A 277 -27.28 2.75 2.37
N GLU A 278 -28.10 2.11 1.53
CA GLU A 278 -27.61 1.12 0.58
C GLU A 278 -26.75 1.75 -0.52
N THR A 279 -27.11 2.92 -1.05
CA THR A 279 -26.27 3.62 -2.03
C THR A 279 -24.92 4.01 -1.44
N GLU A 280 -24.89 4.61 -0.24
CA GLU A 280 -23.65 4.98 0.46
C GLU A 280 -22.78 3.74 0.73
N LYS A 281 -23.38 2.64 1.20
CA LYS A 281 -22.70 1.35 1.38
C LYS A 281 -22.06 0.85 0.08
N THR A 282 -22.72 0.98 -1.09
CA THR A 282 -22.07 0.63 -2.36
C THR A 282 -20.93 1.58 -2.73
N GLU A 283 -21.03 2.87 -2.40
CA GLU A 283 -19.94 3.83 -2.64
C GLU A 283 -18.74 3.56 -1.75
N LEU A 284 -18.94 3.34 -0.44
CA LEU A 284 -17.90 2.99 0.50
C LEU A 284 -17.21 1.68 0.06
N HIS A 285 -17.97 0.70 -0.42
CA HIS A 285 -17.41 -0.54 -0.96
C HIS A 285 -16.58 -0.33 -2.25
N LYS A 286 -16.96 0.61 -3.13
CA LYS A 286 -16.14 1.05 -4.28
C LYS A 286 -14.87 1.77 -3.81
N LYS A 287 -14.99 2.72 -2.88
CA LYS A 287 -13.88 3.49 -2.28
C LYS A 287 -12.85 2.56 -1.63
N VAL A 288 -13.28 1.56 -0.86
CA VAL A 288 -12.41 0.53 -0.24
C VAL A 288 -11.68 -0.31 -1.30
N LYS A 289 -12.36 -0.74 -2.38
CA LYS A 289 -11.72 -1.48 -3.48
C LYS A 289 -10.65 -0.65 -4.20
N ASN A 290 -10.92 0.64 -4.44
CA ASN A 290 -9.95 1.55 -5.06
C ASN A 290 -8.72 1.73 -4.15
N LEU A 291 -8.93 2.03 -2.86
CA LEU A 291 -7.85 2.15 -1.87
C LEU A 291 -7.02 0.87 -1.73
N GLN A 292 -7.64 -0.31 -1.89
CA GLN A 292 -6.91 -1.57 -1.91
C GLN A 292 -6.04 -1.72 -3.18
N ALA A 293 -6.57 -1.37 -4.36
CA ALA A 293 -5.78 -1.36 -5.60
C ALA A 293 -4.64 -0.33 -5.58
N GLU A 294 -4.86 0.84 -4.96
CA GLU A 294 -3.84 1.87 -4.71
C GLU A 294 -2.78 1.40 -3.71
N LYS A 295 -3.17 0.66 -2.67
CA LYS A 295 -2.21 0.01 -1.76
C LYS A 295 -1.36 -1.04 -2.49
N GLU A 296 -1.95 -1.80 -3.41
CA GLU A 296 -1.20 -2.75 -4.24
C GLU A 296 -0.26 -2.08 -5.24
N THR A 297 -0.64 -0.96 -5.88
CA THR A 297 0.30 -0.19 -6.72
C THR A 297 1.40 0.44 -5.87
N PHE A 298 1.10 0.97 -4.69
CA PHE A 298 2.10 1.46 -3.74
C PHE A 298 3.10 0.36 -3.35
N CYS A 299 2.64 -0.85 -3.00
CA CYS A 299 3.54 -1.96 -2.67
C CYS A 299 4.44 -2.36 -3.86
N ARG A 300 3.91 -2.39 -5.09
CA ARG A 300 4.70 -2.63 -6.31
C ARG A 300 5.75 -1.54 -6.54
N LEU A 301 5.39 -0.27 -6.34
CA LEU A 301 6.31 0.86 -6.44
C LEU A 301 7.39 0.82 -5.35
N GLN A 302 7.03 0.50 -4.11
CA GLN A 302 7.96 0.37 -2.99
C GLN A 302 8.99 -0.75 -3.23
N GLN A 303 8.56 -1.89 -3.78
CA GLN A 303 9.47 -2.97 -4.19
C GLN A 303 10.42 -2.53 -5.31
N SER A 304 9.91 -1.80 -6.31
CA SER A 304 10.75 -1.23 -7.39
C SER A 304 11.77 -0.22 -6.85
N VAL A 305 11.37 0.68 -5.94
CA VAL A 305 12.27 1.63 -5.27
C VAL A 305 13.35 0.89 -4.48
N GLN A 306 13.00 -0.16 -3.73
CA GLN A 306 13.99 -0.98 -3.02
C GLN A 306 14.97 -1.68 -3.97
N GLN A 307 14.49 -2.24 -5.09
CA GLN A 307 15.35 -2.86 -6.11
C GLN A 307 16.31 -1.85 -6.75
N LEU A 308 15.80 -0.67 -7.13
CA LEU A 308 16.62 0.42 -7.67
C LEU A 308 17.64 0.92 -6.64
N GLN A 309 17.26 1.03 -5.37
CA GLN A 309 18.15 1.45 -4.29
C GLN A 309 19.28 0.44 -4.04
N THR A 310 19.00 -0.86 -4.12
CA THR A 310 20.03 -1.92 -4.11
C THR A 310 20.96 -1.80 -5.32
N GLN A 311 20.43 -1.68 -6.54
CA GLN A 311 21.23 -1.49 -7.76
C GLN A 311 22.11 -0.23 -7.70
N LEU A 312 21.61 0.85 -7.09
CA LEU A 312 22.36 2.09 -6.89
C LEU A 312 23.50 1.89 -5.87
N SER A 313 23.28 1.10 -4.80
CA SER A 313 24.37 0.72 -3.89
C SER A 313 25.40 -0.22 -4.53
N ASP A 314 24.98 -1.19 -5.36
CA ASP A 314 25.89 -2.08 -6.08
C ASP A 314 26.75 -1.32 -7.11
N THR A 315 26.12 -0.43 -7.88
CA THR A 315 26.83 0.42 -8.86
C THR A 315 27.75 1.44 -8.19
N GLN A 316 27.37 1.97 -7.02
CA GLN A 316 28.27 2.80 -6.19
C GLN A 316 29.49 2.00 -5.72
N VAL A 317 29.32 0.76 -5.24
CA VAL A 317 30.42 -0.12 -4.83
C VAL A 317 31.32 -0.51 -6.02
N LEU A 318 30.77 -0.68 -7.22
CA LEU A 318 31.55 -0.88 -8.45
C LEU A 318 32.33 0.39 -8.83
N LEU A 319 31.69 1.55 -8.78
CA LEU A 319 32.33 2.84 -9.05
C LEU A 319 33.48 3.12 -8.09
N ASP A 320 33.34 2.83 -6.80
CA ASP A 320 34.40 3.03 -5.80
C ASP A 320 35.55 2.02 -5.96
N LYS A 321 35.27 0.79 -6.43
CA LYS A 321 36.31 -0.16 -6.89
C LYS A 321 37.10 0.38 -8.09
N GLU A 322 36.43 0.99 -9.08
CA GLU A 322 37.12 1.60 -10.22
C GLU A 322 37.89 2.87 -9.82
N LYS A 323 37.39 3.71 -8.91
CA LYS A 323 38.16 4.82 -8.31
C LYS A 323 39.42 4.31 -7.61
N ALA A 324 39.32 3.22 -6.85
CA ALA A 324 40.47 2.62 -6.17
C ALA A 324 41.52 2.06 -7.16
N LYS A 325 41.08 1.40 -8.24
CA LYS A 325 41.95 0.97 -9.35
C LYS A 325 42.62 2.16 -10.04
N TYR A 326 41.85 3.21 -10.36
CA TYR A 326 42.34 4.44 -10.98
C TYR A 326 43.41 5.12 -10.11
N LEU A 327 43.14 5.32 -8.81
CA LEU A 327 44.11 5.90 -7.88
C LEU A 327 45.37 5.03 -7.72
N SER A 328 45.24 3.70 -7.80
CA SER A 328 46.39 2.79 -7.82
C SER A 328 47.22 2.96 -9.11
N ALA A 329 46.57 3.07 -10.27
CA ALA A 329 47.22 3.32 -11.55
C ALA A 329 47.91 4.71 -11.59
N CYS A 330 47.30 5.76 -11.01
CA CYS A 330 47.92 7.07 -10.83
C CYS A 330 49.22 6.96 -10.02
N ARG A 331 49.21 6.27 -8.87
CA ARG A 331 50.43 6.06 -8.06
C ARG A 331 51.51 5.25 -8.78
N GLN A 332 51.12 4.28 -9.59
CA GLN A 332 52.05 3.53 -10.45
C GLN A 332 52.66 4.43 -11.53
N GLN A 333 51.85 5.29 -12.15
CA GLN A 333 52.30 6.28 -13.15
C GLN A 333 53.22 7.34 -12.53
N GLU A 334 52.90 7.86 -11.34
CA GLU A 334 53.75 8.78 -10.57
C GLU A 334 55.10 8.12 -10.24
N SER A 335 55.09 6.86 -9.77
CA SER A 335 56.31 6.08 -9.50
C SER A 335 57.12 5.83 -10.78
N MET A 336 56.47 5.55 -11.91
CA MET A 336 57.12 5.38 -13.21
C MET A 336 57.76 6.70 -13.68
N GLN A 337 57.06 7.82 -13.58
CA GLN A 337 57.60 9.14 -13.92
C GLN A 337 58.74 9.58 -12.99
N ALA A 338 58.68 9.25 -11.69
CA ALA A 338 59.78 9.48 -10.77
C ALA A 338 61.03 8.68 -11.16
N LYS A 339 60.86 7.40 -11.53
CA LYS A 339 61.95 6.56 -12.07
C LYS A 339 62.49 7.10 -13.39
N GLN A 340 61.63 7.51 -14.33
CA GLN A 340 62.06 8.13 -15.60
C GLN A 340 62.86 9.40 -15.37
N LYS A 341 62.42 10.29 -14.48
CA LYS A 341 63.17 11.51 -14.10
C LYS A 341 64.52 11.19 -13.44
N SER A 342 64.57 10.19 -12.56
CA SER A 342 65.82 9.75 -11.93
C SER A 342 66.79 9.10 -12.93
N LEU A 343 66.29 8.33 -13.89
CA LEU A 343 67.10 7.74 -14.96
C LEU A 343 67.62 8.82 -15.90
N LEU A 344 66.77 9.77 -16.33
CA LEU A 344 67.19 10.92 -17.13
C LEU A 344 68.26 11.74 -16.40
N GLY A 345 68.10 11.99 -15.10
CA GLY A 345 69.13 12.62 -14.28
C GLY A 345 70.47 11.87 -14.28
N ARG A 346 70.46 10.52 -14.22
CA ARG A 346 71.71 9.74 -14.34
C ARG A 346 72.27 9.73 -15.76
N VAL A 347 71.44 9.79 -16.80
CA VAL A 347 71.89 9.95 -18.19
C VAL A 347 72.60 11.30 -18.37
N ASN A 348 71.99 12.40 -17.94
CA ASN A 348 72.64 13.72 -17.98
C ASN A 348 74.00 13.73 -17.27
N VAL A 349 74.11 13.10 -16.08
CA VAL A 349 75.40 13.01 -15.37
C VAL A 349 76.40 12.09 -16.08
N LEU A 350 75.94 11.06 -16.81
CA LEU A 350 76.81 10.23 -17.67
C LEU A 350 77.27 11.00 -18.91
N ASP A 351 76.42 11.87 -19.47
CA ASP A 351 76.78 12.75 -20.58
C ASP A 351 77.80 13.81 -20.12
N GLU A 352 77.60 14.42 -18.94
CA GLU A 352 78.58 15.29 -18.27
C GLU A 352 79.91 14.56 -17.98
N GLU A 353 79.87 13.33 -17.47
CA GLU A 353 81.06 12.46 -17.29
C GLU A 353 81.77 12.20 -18.63
N CYS A 354 81.03 12.07 -19.75
CA CYS A 354 81.61 11.84 -21.07
C CYS A 354 82.18 13.11 -21.72
N GLU A 355 81.50 14.26 -21.62
CA GLU A 355 82.03 15.55 -22.08
C GLU A 355 83.30 15.94 -21.31
N GLU A 356 83.33 15.68 -19.99
CA GLU A 356 84.51 15.87 -19.14
C GLU A 356 85.69 15.00 -19.59
N LEU A 357 85.46 13.69 -19.80
CA LEU A 357 86.49 12.78 -20.30
C LEU A 357 86.97 13.14 -21.71
N GLN A 358 86.08 13.60 -22.59
CA GLN A 358 86.42 14.01 -23.95
C GLN A 358 87.21 15.33 -23.97
N ARG A 359 86.89 16.28 -23.08
CA ARG A 359 87.69 17.49 -22.87
C ARG A 359 89.08 17.15 -22.32
N GLN A 360 89.16 16.30 -21.29
CA GLN A 360 90.45 15.85 -20.74
C GLN A 360 91.29 15.11 -21.79
N LEU A 361 90.67 14.30 -22.65
CA LEU A 361 91.36 13.65 -23.78
C LEU A 361 91.93 14.69 -24.75
N GLY A 362 91.13 15.67 -25.17
CA GLY A 362 91.59 16.78 -26.03
C GLY A 362 92.77 17.56 -25.42
N GLU A 363 92.71 17.87 -24.12
CA GLU A 363 93.83 18.50 -23.39
C GLU A 363 95.10 17.63 -23.37
N LYS A 364 94.98 16.30 -23.33
CA LYS A 364 96.14 15.38 -23.48
C LYS A 364 96.65 15.33 -24.90
N GLU A 365 95.77 15.33 -25.90
CA GLU A 365 96.13 15.31 -27.32
C GLU A 365 96.84 16.61 -27.73
N GLU A 366 96.34 17.79 -27.33
CA GLU A 366 97.02 19.07 -27.53
C GLU A 366 98.38 19.13 -26.82
N ALA A 367 98.47 18.65 -25.57
CA ALA A 367 99.73 18.57 -24.86
C ALA A 367 100.73 17.61 -25.54
N GLN A 368 100.25 16.49 -26.10
CA GLN A 368 101.05 15.53 -26.87
C GLN A 368 101.53 16.14 -28.19
N ILE A 369 100.69 16.88 -28.91
CA ILE A 369 101.06 17.61 -30.14
C ILE A 369 102.12 18.68 -29.82
N SER A 370 101.96 19.42 -28.74
CA SER A 370 102.95 20.40 -28.27
C SER A 370 104.29 19.76 -27.92
N LEU A 371 104.29 18.65 -27.18
CA LEU A 371 105.49 17.86 -26.89
C LEU A 371 106.15 17.28 -28.15
N HIS A 372 105.37 16.84 -29.14
CA HIS A 372 105.89 16.34 -30.40
C HIS A 372 106.55 17.45 -31.24
N SER A 373 105.94 18.62 -31.28
CA SER A 373 106.51 19.83 -31.92
C SER A 373 107.83 20.25 -31.25
N GLN A 374 107.89 20.27 -29.92
CA GLN A 374 109.13 20.53 -29.17
C GLN A 374 110.21 19.48 -29.44
N LEU A 375 109.85 18.19 -29.53
CA LEU A 375 110.77 17.12 -29.90
C LEU A 375 111.32 17.27 -31.32
N GLN A 376 110.46 17.65 -32.28
CA GLN A 376 110.88 17.93 -33.66
C GLN A 376 111.86 19.12 -33.69
N GLN A 377 111.53 20.24 -33.05
CA GLN A 377 112.40 21.41 -32.98
C GLN A 377 113.77 21.09 -32.33
N MET A 378 113.78 20.28 -31.27
CA MET A 378 115.02 19.80 -30.64
C MET A 378 115.83 18.86 -31.55
N SER A 379 115.16 18.08 -32.41
CA SER A 379 115.83 17.26 -33.43
C SER A 379 116.46 18.11 -34.52
N GLU A 380 115.75 19.13 -35.03
CA GLU A 380 116.26 20.07 -36.04
C GLU A 380 117.47 20.86 -35.51
N VAL A 381 117.41 21.35 -34.26
CA VAL A 381 118.56 22.01 -33.60
C VAL A 381 119.74 21.05 -33.44
N LYS A 382 119.48 19.78 -33.08
CA LYS A 382 120.53 18.75 -32.97
C LYS A 382 121.19 18.49 -34.33
N GLU A 383 120.43 18.38 -35.42
CA GLU A 383 120.99 18.19 -36.77
C GLU A 383 121.82 19.40 -37.23
N GLN A 384 121.36 20.63 -36.95
CA GLN A 384 122.15 21.84 -37.22
C GLN A 384 123.48 21.86 -36.46
N GLN A 385 123.48 21.48 -35.18
CA GLN A 385 124.71 21.36 -34.37
C GLN A 385 125.62 20.23 -34.88
N GLN A 386 125.05 19.09 -35.26
CA GLN A 386 125.78 17.96 -35.85
C GLN A 386 126.48 18.37 -37.16
N ALA A 387 125.79 19.12 -38.02
CA ALA A 387 126.34 19.64 -39.27
C ALA A 387 127.47 20.66 -39.03
N GLN A 388 127.30 21.60 -38.09
CA GLN A 388 128.37 22.53 -37.69
C GLN A 388 129.59 21.80 -37.13
N LEU A 389 129.40 20.74 -36.34
CA LEU A 389 130.51 19.96 -35.78
C LEU A 389 131.30 19.22 -36.88
N ILE A 390 130.61 18.65 -37.87
CA ILE A 390 131.23 18.04 -39.06
C ILE A 390 131.98 19.10 -39.88
N GLN A 391 131.43 20.31 -40.04
CA GLN A 391 132.10 21.41 -40.73
C GLN A 391 133.42 21.81 -40.02
N GLN A 392 133.42 21.89 -38.69
CA GLN A 392 134.63 22.19 -37.89
C GLN A 392 135.67 21.07 -37.97
N GLN A 393 135.25 19.79 -37.93
CA GLN A 393 136.16 18.65 -38.11
C GLN A 393 136.86 18.69 -39.47
N ASN A 394 136.12 18.89 -40.56
CA ASN A 394 136.66 19.03 -41.91
C ASN A 394 137.66 20.19 -42.03
N LEU A 395 137.42 21.30 -41.33
CA LEU A 395 138.34 22.44 -41.31
C LEU A 395 139.64 22.10 -40.55
N CYS A 396 139.54 21.42 -39.41
CA CYS A 396 140.69 20.97 -38.62
C CYS A 396 141.57 19.98 -39.41
N GLU A 397 140.99 19.02 -40.12
CA GLU A 397 141.79 18.11 -40.97
C GLU A 397 142.52 18.84 -42.11
N LYS A 398 141.90 19.88 -42.68
CA LYS A 398 142.51 20.67 -43.75
C LYS A 398 143.77 21.37 -43.26
N LEU A 399 143.67 22.04 -42.11
CA LEU A 399 144.80 22.67 -41.42
C LEU A 399 145.86 21.65 -40.97
N GLN A 400 145.46 20.46 -40.53
CA GLN A 400 146.38 19.37 -40.17
C GLN A 400 147.22 18.91 -41.38
N ARG A 401 146.60 18.79 -42.57
CA ARG A 401 147.29 18.43 -43.82
C ARG A 401 148.21 19.55 -44.31
N GLU A 402 147.80 20.81 -44.22
CA GLU A 402 148.65 21.98 -44.55
C GLU A 402 149.86 22.10 -43.59
N LYS A 403 149.68 21.80 -42.31
CA LYS A 403 150.76 21.71 -41.32
C LYS A 403 151.78 20.61 -41.68
N GLN A 404 151.31 19.38 -41.94
CA GLN A 404 152.19 18.28 -42.35
C GLN A 404 152.98 18.62 -43.62
N THR A 405 152.34 19.30 -44.58
CA THR A 405 152.96 19.73 -45.85
C THR A 405 153.97 20.87 -45.68
N THR A 406 153.93 21.62 -44.57
CA THR A 406 154.94 22.64 -44.24
C THR A 406 156.06 22.08 -43.36
N GLU A 407 155.77 21.14 -42.46
CA GLU A 407 156.77 20.43 -41.65
C GLU A 407 157.74 19.61 -42.53
N THR A 408 157.25 18.85 -43.51
CA THR A 408 158.12 18.09 -44.44
C THR A 408 159.08 18.99 -45.22
N ARG A 409 158.59 20.12 -45.75
CA ARG A 409 159.40 21.07 -46.54
C ARG A 409 160.44 21.79 -45.67
N VAL A 410 160.15 22.01 -44.39
CA VAL A 410 161.12 22.53 -43.41
C VAL A 410 162.24 21.52 -43.15
N ASP A 411 161.92 20.23 -43.03
CA ASP A 411 162.93 19.18 -42.79
C ASP A 411 163.76 18.86 -44.05
N GLU A 412 163.16 18.92 -45.24
CA GLU A 412 163.90 18.91 -46.52
C GLU A 412 164.90 20.07 -46.59
N LEU A 413 164.49 21.30 -46.23
CA LEU A 413 165.36 22.47 -46.22
C LEU A 413 166.49 22.34 -45.19
N LYS A 414 166.21 21.84 -43.97
CA LYS A 414 167.26 21.54 -42.98
C LYS A 414 168.29 20.55 -43.54
N LYS A 415 167.83 19.47 -44.19
CA LYS A 415 168.71 18.45 -44.78
C LYS A 415 169.66 19.04 -45.82
N HIS A 416 169.13 19.89 -46.72
CA HIS A 416 169.96 20.61 -47.70
C HIS A 416 170.94 21.58 -47.04
N VAL A 417 170.56 22.25 -45.94
CA VAL A 417 171.46 23.14 -45.17
C VAL A 417 172.59 22.33 -44.51
N SER A 418 172.31 21.18 -43.92
CA SER A 418 173.36 20.29 -43.38
C SER A 418 174.30 19.77 -44.47
N GLU A 419 173.78 19.29 -45.61
CA GLU A 419 174.62 18.82 -46.72
C GLU A 419 175.50 19.93 -47.33
N LEU A 420 175.03 21.19 -47.30
CA LEU A 420 175.82 22.36 -47.67
C LEU A 420 176.87 22.71 -46.61
N MET A 421 176.53 22.64 -45.32
CA MET A 421 177.47 22.85 -44.21
C MET A 421 178.59 21.81 -44.25
N ASP A 422 178.29 20.52 -44.39
CA ASP A 422 179.27 19.43 -44.46
C ASP A 422 180.21 19.60 -45.66
N ARG A 423 179.70 20.06 -46.81
CA ARG A 423 180.54 20.40 -47.98
C ARG A 423 181.47 21.59 -47.71
N VAL A 424 180.97 22.65 -47.06
CA VAL A 424 181.80 23.81 -46.67
C VAL A 424 182.84 23.42 -45.61
N GLN A 425 182.47 22.56 -44.68
CA GLN A 425 183.34 22.01 -43.63
C GLN A 425 184.45 21.16 -44.26
N ALA A 426 184.12 20.20 -45.14
CA ALA A 426 185.10 19.36 -45.82
C ALA A 426 186.05 20.16 -46.73
N LEU A 427 185.57 21.23 -47.39
CA LEU A 427 186.43 22.14 -48.16
C LEU A 427 187.39 22.92 -47.24
N ARG A 428 186.91 23.41 -46.09
CA ARG A 428 187.76 24.06 -45.08
C ARG A 428 188.76 23.10 -44.47
N GLU A 429 188.39 21.87 -44.13
CA GLU A 429 189.32 20.88 -43.60
C GLU A 429 190.42 20.53 -44.61
N ARG A 430 190.09 20.45 -45.91
CA ARG A 430 191.07 20.27 -47.00
C ARG A 430 192.02 21.47 -47.13
N GLU A 431 191.50 22.69 -47.09
CA GLU A 431 192.28 23.93 -47.11
C GLU A 431 193.19 24.05 -45.87
N ARG A 432 192.68 23.66 -44.70
CA ARG A 432 193.39 23.61 -43.43
C ARG A 432 194.49 22.55 -43.41
N GLN A 433 194.28 21.39 -44.04
CA GLN A 433 195.31 20.37 -44.24
C GLN A 433 196.43 20.86 -45.17
N LEU A 434 196.09 21.54 -46.26
CA LEU A 434 197.06 22.17 -47.18
C LEU A 434 197.90 23.29 -46.54
N VAL A 435 197.43 23.87 -45.43
CA VAL A 435 198.14 24.93 -44.68
C VAL A 435 198.88 24.40 -43.45
N ALA A 436 198.26 23.50 -42.68
CA ALA A 436 198.86 22.92 -41.47
C ALA A 436 199.96 21.89 -41.79
N PHE A 437 199.88 21.25 -42.95
CA PHE A 437 200.99 20.52 -43.55
C PHE A 437 201.41 21.22 -44.85
N PRO A 438 202.38 22.16 -44.79
CA PRO A 438 203.12 22.58 -45.98
C PRO A 438 203.85 21.40 -46.67
N GLU A 439 203.98 20.27 -45.97
CA GLU A 439 204.47 18.96 -46.47
C GLU A 439 203.35 18.06 -47.04
N LEU A 440 202.08 18.51 -47.02
CA LEU A 440 201.00 18.08 -47.93
C LEU A 440 200.71 19.14 -49.02
N SER A 441 201.46 20.24 -49.03
CA SER A 441 201.88 20.87 -50.28
C SER A 441 203.19 20.20 -50.75
N ASN A 442 203.50 20.26 -52.05
CA ASN A 442 204.71 19.62 -52.56
C ASN A 442 205.94 20.51 -52.30
N TRP A 443 206.74 20.17 -51.28
CA TRP A 443 208.07 20.75 -51.05
C TRP A 443 209.14 19.68 -50.76
N ALA A 444 210.34 19.91 -51.30
CA ALA A 444 211.63 19.29 -50.92
C ALA A 444 211.80 17.74 -50.95
N ARG A 445 212.34 17.24 -52.07
CA ARG A 445 213.57 16.42 -52.03
C ARG A 445 214.53 16.82 -53.15
N ALA A 446 215.69 17.35 -52.75
CA ALA A 446 216.95 17.51 -53.47
C ALA A 446 216.95 18.04 -54.94
N GLN A 447 217.74 19.09 -55.16
CA GLN A 447 218.62 19.17 -56.33
C GLN A 447 220.07 18.95 -55.89
N PRO A 448 220.90 18.25 -56.69
CA PRO A 448 222.29 18.61 -56.85
C PRO A 448 222.41 19.81 -57.80
N GLN A 449 223.25 20.80 -57.46
CA GLN A 449 223.75 21.75 -58.46
C GLN A 449 224.95 21.14 -59.21
N SER A 450 225.01 21.39 -60.52
CA SER A 450 226.21 21.29 -61.35
C SER A 450 225.90 21.92 -62.71
N THR A 451 226.67 22.92 -63.14
CA THR A 451 226.61 23.47 -64.51
C THR A 451 227.78 22.99 -65.38
N GLY A 452 228.71 22.23 -64.81
CA GLY A 452 229.51 21.21 -65.51
C GLY A 452 230.72 21.71 -66.31
N ASN A 453 230.67 22.91 -66.90
CA ASN A 453 231.89 23.65 -67.18
C ASN A 453 232.35 24.33 -65.88
N VAL A 454 233.21 23.61 -65.16
CA VAL A 454 233.56 23.84 -63.75
C VAL A 454 234.05 25.26 -63.45
N ILE A 455 234.62 25.97 -64.43
CA ILE A 455 235.19 27.31 -64.21
C ILE A 455 234.11 28.35 -63.85
N LEU A 456 232.96 28.35 -64.53
CA LEU A 456 231.91 29.38 -64.37
C LEU A 456 231.08 29.20 -63.09
N ASP A 457 230.72 27.96 -62.73
CA ASP A 457 230.11 27.66 -61.42
C ASP A 457 231.01 28.20 -60.30
N MET A 458 232.31 27.91 -60.40
CA MET A 458 233.29 28.26 -59.39
C MET A 458 233.47 29.78 -59.26
N GLU A 459 233.45 30.54 -60.37
CA GLU A 459 233.45 32.01 -60.31
C GLU A 459 232.19 32.61 -59.67
N GLN A 460 230.98 32.16 -60.06
CA GLN A 460 229.75 32.76 -59.55
C GLN A 460 229.48 32.37 -58.10
N GLN A 461 229.81 31.13 -57.72
CA GLN A 461 229.79 30.67 -56.33
C GLN A 461 230.89 31.36 -55.50
N LEU A 462 232.06 31.68 -56.08
CA LEU A 462 233.07 32.55 -55.45
C LEU A 462 232.58 33.99 -55.24
N GLN A 463 231.85 34.60 -56.18
CA GLN A 463 231.32 35.96 -55.99
C GLN A 463 230.29 36.02 -54.85
N VAL A 464 229.33 35.10 -54.81
CA VAL A 464 228.33 35.05 -53.73
C VAL A 464 228.99 34.72 -52.39
N ASN A 465 229.97 33.81 -52.37
CA ASN A 465 230.77 33.54 -51.18
C ASN A 465 231.65 34.73 -50.77
N SER A 466 232.17 35.54 -51.70
CA SER A 466 232.94 36.76 -51.40
C SER A 466 232.10 37.84 -50.72
N ILE A 467 230.85 38.03 -51.17
CA ILE A 467 229.88 38.91 -50.51
C ILE A 467 229.51 38.34 -49.13
N ARG A 468 229.22 37.04 -49.03
CA ARG A 468 228.84 36.37 -47.78
C ARG A 468 229.98 36.30 -46.76
N ILE A 469 231.23 36.15 -47.18
CA ILE A 469 232.42 36.24 -46.33
C ILE A 469 232.52 37.65 -45.77
N LYS A 470 232.39 38.70 -46.58
CA LYS A 470 232.38 40.09 -46.08
C LYS A 470 231.28 40.35 -45.05
N VAL A 471 230.09 39.78 -45.22
CA VAL A 471 229.00 39.86 -44.21
C VAL A 471 229.36 39.08 -42.96
N LEU A 472 229.84 37.83 -43.07
CA LEU A 472 230.27 37.02 -41.92
C LEU A 472 231.51 37.60 -41.22
N GLU A 473 232.35 38.37 -41.89
CA GLU A 473 233.47 39.14 -41.33
C GLU A 473 233.02 40.46 -40.70
N GLN A 474 231.97 41.10 -41.22
CA GLN A 474 231.29 42.21 -40.54
C GLN A 474 230.60 41.74 -39.25
N GLU A 475 229.96 40.57 -39.27
CA GLU A 475 229.42 39.96 -38.05
C GLU A 475 230.53 39.46 -37.13
N ASN A 476 231.60 38.83 -37.62
CA ASN A 476 232.75 38.44 -36.79
C ASN A 476 233.49 39.66 -36.20
N THR A 477 233.62 40.77 -36.92
CA THR A 477 234.21 42.00 -36.34
C THR A 477 233.25 42.70 -35.39
N THR A 478 231.93 42.57 -35.57
CA THR A 478 230.91 43.05 -34.61
C THR A 478 230.88 42.18 -33.35
N LEU A 479 231.04 40.86 -33.48
CA LEU A 479 231.20 39.90 -32.39
C LEU A 479 232.53 40.11 -31.65
N ARG A 480 233.65 40.29 -32.37
CA ARG A 480 234.95 40.66 -31.77
C ARG A 480 234.87 42.00 -31.05
N LYS A 481 234.23 43.04 -31.63
CA LYS A 481 233.97 44.32 -30.94
C LYS A 481 233.03 44.17 -29.73
N SER A 482 232.12 43.20 -29.74
CA SER A 482 231.22 42.92 -28.61
C SER A 482 231.95 42.15 -27.49
N LEU A 483 232.80 41.17 -27.85
CA LEU A 483 233.72 40.49 -26.94
C LEU A 483 234.74 41.46 -26.33
N GLU A 484 235.25 42.42 -27.12
CA GLU A 484 236.18 43.43 -26.61
C GLU A 484 235.47 44.45 -25.71
N LYS A 485 234.20 44.81 -26.00
CA LYS A 485 233.34 45.55 -25.05
C LYS A 485 233.00 44.75 -23.78
N LEU A 486 232.97 43.41 -23.84
CA LEU A 486 232.91 42.56 -22.64
C LEU A 486 234.24 42.58 -21.88
N ARG A 487 235.39 42.45 -22.56
CA ARG A 487 236.73 42.51 -21.93
C ARG A 487 237.00 43.86 -21.27
N GLN A 488 236.67 44.97 -21.93
CA GLN A 488 236.81 46.31 -21.34
C GLN A 488 235.88 46.52 -20.13
N ARG A 489 234.66 45.95 -20.15
CA ARG A 489 233.80 45.86 -18.96
C ARG A 489 234.30 44.90 -17.88
N ALA A 490 235.28 44.05 -18.18
CA ALA A 490 235.89 43.10 -17.25
C ALA A 490 237.29 43.55 -16.74
N GLN A 491 237.88 44.62 -17.27
CA GLN A 491 239.25 45.07 -16.92
C GLN A 491 239.34 46.46 -16.26
N ARG A 492 238.21 47.10 -15.94
CA ARG A 492 238.16 48.14 -14.90
C ARG A 492 237.03 47.81 -13.91
N HIS A 493 237.41 47.27 -12.74
CA HIS A 493 236.69 47.22 -11.46
C HIS A 493 235.14 47.17 -11.53
N ALA A 494 234.46 46.04 -11.27
CA ALA A 494 234.39 45.28 -10.00
C ALA A 494 234.16 46.20 -8.77
N PRO A 495 233.11 45.99 -7.95
CA PRO A 495 232.79 44.67 -7.38
C PRO A 495 231.28 44.27 -7.26
N ARG A 496 231.05 42.98 -6.91
CA ARG A 496 229.99 42.35 -6.05
C ARG A 496 228.54 42.92 -5.97
N VAL A 497 227.45 42.13 -5.85
CA VAL A 497 227.15 40.69 -6.11
C VAL A 497 225.61 40.40 -5.94
N ARG A 498 225.08 39.30 -6.54
CA ARG A 498 223.76 38.60 -6.32
C ARG A 498 222.40 39.20 -6.80
N MET A 499 221.67 38.36 -7.59
CA MET A 499 220.19 38.14 -7.70
C MET A 499 219.22 39.29 -8.09
N CYS A 500 218.11 39.10 -8.84
CA CYS A 500 217.65 38.08 -9.82
C CYS A 500 216.58 38.70 -10.78
N THR A 501 216.31 38.16 -11.99
CA THR A 501 215.60 38.81 -13.14
C THR A 501 214.92 37.79 -14.08
N ARG A 502 213.98 38.03 -15.04
CA ARG A 502 213.20 39.16 -15.68
C ARG A 502 211.97 38.51 -16.42
N ASN A 503 211.12 39.04 -17.34
CA ASN A 503 210.87 40.26 -18.17
C ASN A 503 209.32 40.30 -18.47
N LEU A 504 208.55 41.27 -19.01
CA LEU A 504 208.63 42.57 -19.74
C LEU A 504 208.45 42.60 -21.29
N ARG A 505 207.28 43.16 -21.74
CA ARG A 505 206.96 44.04 -22.91
C ARG A 505 206.70 43.55 -24.38
N PHE A 506 205.74 44.28 -25.03
CA PHE A 506 205.68 44.84 -26.42
C PHE A 506 204.98 44.20 -27.67
N ARG A 507 203.99 44.94 -28.22
CA ARG A 507 203.74 45.45 -29.63
C ARG A 507 203.64 44.57 -30.93
N LEU A 508 202.51 44.81 -31.65
CA LEU A 508 202.29 45.00 -33.13
C LEU A 508 202.20 43.81 -34.15
N MET A 509 201.64 44.11 -35.37
CA MET A 509 201.27 43.29 -36.57
C MET A 509 199.81 42.76 -36.57
N GLY A 510 199.07 42.52 -37.69
CA GLY A 510 199.33 42.57 -39.15
C GLY A 510 198.01 42.66 -40.01
N ILE A 511 198.01 42.29 -41.31
CA ILE A 511 196.93 42.58 -42.32
C ILE A 511 196.48 41.32 -43.12
N ILE A 512 195.21 41.21 -43.62
CA ILE A 512 194.75 40.71 -44.97
C ILE A 512 193.34 39.98 -45.04
N ARG A 513 192.48 40.44 -45.98
CA ARG A 513 191.35 39.87 -46.81
C ARG A 513 190.42 38.64 -46.44
N VAL A 514 189.08 38.87 -46.60
CA VAL A 514 188.06 38.17 -47.48
C VAL A 514 187.15 36.97 -47.02
N ILE A 515 185.81 37.21 -46.97
CA ILE A 515 184.60 36.32 -47.28
C ILE A 515 184.18 35.16 -46.31
N THR A 516 182.94 34.61 -46.21
CA THR A 516 181.52 35.11 -45.98
C THR A 516 180.58 33.97 -45.42
N LYS A 517 179.30 34.32 -45.10
CA LYS A 517 178.01 33.55 -45.19
C LYS A 517 177.45 32.70 -44.01
N SER A 518 176.10 32.77 -43.89
CA SER A 518 175.09 31.97 -43.12
C SER A 518 174.87 32.25 -41.61
N GLY A 519 173.61 32.12 -41.12
CA GLY A 519 173.22 32.21 -39.69
C GLY A 519 171.74 32.59 -39.38
N GLU A 520 171.09 31.79 -38.53
CA GLU A 520 169.66 31.68 -38.08
C GLU A 520 169.02 32.86 -37.27
N ILE A 521 167.72 32.97 -36.90
CA ILE A 521 166.56 32.07 -36.56
C ILE A 521 166.52 31.55 -35.08
N VAL A 522 165.38 31.33 -34.37
CA VAL A 522 164.18 32.16 -34.01
C VAL A 522 163.37 31.49 -32.85
N CYS A 523 162.38 32.15 -32.20
CA CYS A 523 161.60 31.68 -31.00
C CYS A 523 160.05 31.82 -31.20
N LEU A 524 159.08 31.46 -30.31
CA LEU A 524 158.96 30.97 -28.92
C LEU A 524 157.52 30.37 -28.67
N SER A 525 157.25 29.59 -27.59
CA SER A 525 155.87 29.24 -27.10
C SER A 525 155.82 28.63 -25.65
N ARG A 526 154.64 28.64 -24.99
CA ARG A 526 154.27 28.10 -23.63
C ARG A 526 152.74 27.74 -23.60
N LYS A 527 152.06 27.09 -22.63
CA LYS A 527 152.29 26.59 -21.24
C LYS A 527 151.46 25.27 -20.99
N HIS A 528 151.18 24.81 -19.76
CA HIS A 528 150.64 23.45 -19.48
C HIS A 528 149.91 23.26 -18.10
N ARG A 529 148.90 22.36 -18.05
CA ARG A 529 148.55 21.31 -17.00
C ARG A 529 147.84 21.55 -15.61
N LEU A 530 146.84 20.66 -15.32
CA LEU A 530 146.44 19.97 -14.02
C LEU A 530 145.66 20.75 -12.90
N ARG A 531 144.82 20.20 -11.95
CA ARG A 531 144.26 18.83 -11.62
C ARG A 531 143.08 18.81 -10.56
N ARG A 532 142.33 17.67 -10.46
CA ARG A 532 141.66 17.00 -9.27
C ARG A 532 140.32 17.58 -8.67
N ARG A 533 139.22 16.78 -8.54
CA ARG A 533 138.65 15.92 -7.42
C ARG A 533 137.69 16.68 -6.47
N GLU A 534 136.69 16.14 -5.73
CA GLU A 534 136.20 14.80 -5.27
C GLU A 534 134.63 14.91 -5.05
N VAL A 535 133.73 13.92 -5.30
CA VAL A 535 133.24 12.71 -4.52
C VAL A 535 132.24 12.98 -3.36
N GLU A 536 131.07 12.31 -3.14
CA GLU A 536 130.20 11.44 -4.01
C GLU A 536 128.65 11.36 -3.67
N PRO A 537 128.00 10.47 -2.85
CA PRO A 537 126.58 10.04 -3.05
C PRO A 537 125.62 9.93 -1.79
N VAL A 538 124.54 9.10 -1.86
CA VAL A 538 123.59 8.52 -0.81
C VAL A 538 122.16 9.14 -0.73
N TYR A 539 121.11 8.59 -1.40
CA TYR A 539 120.15 7.46 -1.05
C TYR A 539 118.96 7.88 -0.10
N ILE A 540 117.77 7.23 0.02
CA ILE A 540 117.26 5.90 -0.43
C ILE A 540 115.69 5.82 -0.62
N LEU A 541 115.26 4.86 -1.46
CA LEU A 541 113.98 4.11 -1.66
C LEU A 541 112.64 4.37 -0.88
N GLY A 542 111.51 4.03 -1.54
CA GLY A 542 110.32 3.38 -0.92
C GLY A 542 108.92 3.86 -1.39
N VAL A 543 107.88 3.01 -1.45
CA VAL A 543 107.50 1.98 -2.46
C VAL A 543 106.07 1.45 -2.11
N SER A 544 105.11 1.62 -3.05
CA SER A 544 103.90 0.79 -3.31
C SER A 544 102.66 0.67 -2.38
N ARG A 545 101.51 0.57 -3.08
CA ARG A 545 100.32 -0.31 -2.89
C ARG A 545 99.03 0.16 -2.15
N ALA A 546 98.02 0.48 -2.98
CA ALA A 546 96.81 -0.33 -3.26
C ALA A 546 95.53 -0.28 -2.38
N ASN A 547 94.40 -0.27 -3.12
CA ASN A 547 93.11 -0.94 -2.89
C ASN A 547 92.06 -0.40 -1.90
N ALA A 548 90.96 0.07 -2.52
CA ALA A 548 89.62 -0.55 -2.51
C ALA A 548 88.57 -0.19 -1.44
N ASP A 549 87.33 -0.11 -1.96
CA ASP A 549 86.02 -0.36 -1.34
C ASP A 549 85.55 0.47 -0.13
N THR A 550 84.26 0.57 0.20
CA THR A 550 82.95 0.51 -0.46
C THR A 550 81.96 0.37 0.71
N ILE A 551 81.11 1.38 0.90
CA ILE A 551 79.76 1.37 1.53
C ILE A 551 79.48 0.35 2.65
N MET A 552 79.19 0.90 3.85
CA MET A 552 77.97 0.61 4.64
C MET A 552 77.52 1.89 5.33
#